data_AF-A0A671LEW4-F1
#
_entry.id   AF-A0A671LEW4-F1
#
_cell.length_a   1.000
_cell.length_b   1.000
_cell.length_c   1.000
_cell.angle_alpha   90.00
_cell.angle_beta   90.00
_cell.angle_gamma   90.00
#
_symmetry.space_group_name_H-M   'P 1'
#
loop_
_entity.id
_entity.type
_entity.pdbx_description
1 polymer ?
#
loop_
_entity_poly.entity_id
_entity_poly.type
_entity_poly.pdbx_seq_one_letter_code
_entity_poly.pdbx_strand_id
1 'polypeptide(L)'
;ESWQPFSYPAEIEIRRTQSLPSPSETRRLSRRASVRFVDSLGLDLESVKVFKRGEDPFVPEHVLFRLLTSAELASSKGMEISLPYLKPMFSVQPGDCSNFTERLRCQQVCLERVLCYEPGIIGIVQVVNLAFEKEVSVRYSFTNWKSCSETKAYWVASKSISNGPCCDTFRFHLPVPPYILHPGAVLEFAICYKVMGMQFWDNNGGQNYKLTCQSYNLPVP
;
A
#
# COMPACT_ATOMS: atom_id res chain seq x y z
N GLU A 1 31.35 60.84 40.07
CA GLU A 1 31.89 59.54 40.50
C GLU A 1 32.32 58.75 39.27
N SER A 2 33.62 58.66 39.03
CA SER A 2 34.22 57.94 37.91
C SER A 2 34.79 56.62 38.42
N TRP A 3 34.09 55.52 38.12
CA TRP A 3 34.54 54.17 38.46
C TRP A 3 35.60 53.70 37.45
N GLN A 4 36.80 53.37 37.95
CA GLN A 4 37.82 52.68 37.15
C GLN A 4 37.46 51.18 37.03
N PRO A 5 37.72 50.53 35.88
CA PRO A 5 37.49 49.09 35.75
C PRO A 5 38.56 48.30 36.50
N PHE A 6 38.12 47.25 37.21
CA PHE A 6 38.97 46.26 37.84
C PHE A 6 39.88 45.57 36.82
N SER A 7 41.18 45.53 37.10
CA SER A 7 42.18 44.74 36.39
C SER A 7 42.03 43.26 36.75
N TYR A 8 41.74 42.41 35.76
CA TYR A 8 41.77 40.96 35.92
C TYR A 8 43.23 40.48 36.14
N PRO A 9 43.47 39.49 37.01
CA PRO A 9 44.79 38.87 37.11
C PRO A 9 45.13 38.14 35.80
N ALA A 10 46.40 38.21 35.39
CA ALA A 10 46.90 37.60 34.17
C ALA A 10 46.56 36.10 34.10
N GLU A 11 46.07 35.65 32.94
CA GLU A 11 45.87 34.23 32.65
C GLU A 11 47.15 33.45 32.93
N ILE A 12 47.05 32.38 33.73
CA ILE A 12 48.12 31.41 33.90
C ILE A 12 48.23 30.65 32.58
N GLU A 13 49.21 31.03 31.75
CA GLU A 13 49.51 30.36 30.48
C GLU A 13 50.12 28.97 30.79
N ILE A 14 49.26 27.96 30.99
CA ILE A 14 49.70 26.57 31.12
C ILE A 14 50.17 26.11 29.74
N ARG A 15 51.47 26.27 29.48
CA ARG A 15 52.11 25.70 28.28
C ARG A 15 52.13 24.18 28.40
N ARG A 16 51.24 23.51 27.66
CA ARG A 16 51.33 22.05 27.45
C ARG A 16 52.62 21.73 26.70
N THR A 17 53.37 20.75 27.19
CA THR A 17 54.52 20.18 26.49
C THR A 17 54.05 19.56 25.18
N GLN A 18 54.53 20.08 24.06
CA GLN A 18 54.25 19.52 22.72
C GLN A 18 55.29 18.44 22.39
N SER A 19 54.83 17.29 21.87
CA SER A 19 55.71 16.32 21.23
C SER A 19 56.32 16.91 19.96
N LEU A 20 57.52 16.47 19.58
CA LEU A 20 58.11 16.90 18.32
C LEU A 20 57.34 16.31 17.13
N PRO A 21 57.01 17.13 16.10
CA PRO A 21 56.35 16.66 14.89
C PRO A 21 57.22 15.66 14.13
N SER A 22 56.60 14.85 13.27
CA SER A 22 57.28 13.87 12.40
C SER A 22 58.45 14.50 11.62
N PRO A 23 59.59 13.81 11.44
CA PRO A 23 60.72 14.39 10.73
C PRO A 23 60.36 14.43 9.25
N SER A 24 60.11 15.62 8.70
CA SER A 24 60.27 15.83 7.26
C SER A 24 61.74 15.62 6.92
N GLU A 25 62.04 14.86 5.85
CA GLU A 25 63.35 14.27 5.49
C GLU A 25 64.59 15.20 5.47
N THR A 26 64.46 16.48 5.81
CA THR A 26 65.55 17.46 5.77
C THR A 26 65.62 18.24 7.07
N ARG A 27 66.27 17.68 8.10
CA ARG A 27 66.97 18.44 9.16
C ARG A 27 67.86 17.50 9.98
N ARG A 28 69.02 17.17 9.40
CA ARG A 28 70.20 16.82 10.19
C ARG A 28 70.75 18.12 10.81
N LEU A 29 71.28 18.02 12.04
CA LEU A 29 71.98 19.04 12.83
C LEU A 29 71.19 19.68 13.99
N SER A 30 70.89 18.90 15.03
CA SER A 30 71.09 19.36 16.42
C SER A 30 71.11 18.16 17.38
N ARG A 31 72.23 17.95 18.10
CA ARG A 31 72.43 16.86 19.06
C ARG A 31 71.75 17.16 20.41
N ARG A 32 70.43 17.30 20.43
CA ARG A 32 69.66 17.28 21.69
C ARG A 32 68.79 16.03 21.72
N ALA A 33 68.93 15.24 22.78
CA ALA A 33 68.02 14.13 23.05
C ALA A 33 66.60 14.68 23.14
N SER A 34 65.67 14.06 22.42
CA SER A 34 64.27 14.48 22.39
C SER A 34 63.36 13.27 22.47
N VAL A 35 62.17 13.48 23.04
CA VAL A 35 61.17 12.43 23.29
C VAL A 35 59.95 12.72 22.41
N ARG A 36 59.49 11.70 21.68
CA ARG A 36 58.20 11.71 20.97
C ARG A 36 57.31 10.63 21.57
N PHE A 37 56.03 10.94 21.68
CA PHE A 37 54.99 9.97 22.03
C PHE A 37 54.38 9.45 20.73
N VAL A 38 54.39 8.13 20.56
CA VAL A 38 53.87 7.41 19.39
C VAL A 38 53.04 6.22 19.85
N ASP A 39 52.18 5.70 18.98
CA ASP A 39 51.44 4.46 19.21
C ASP A 39 52.37 3.23 19.15
N SER A 40 51.82 2.02 19.35
CA SER A 40 52.58 0.77 19.29
C SER A 40 53.18 0.47 17.91
N LEU A 41 52.77 1.18 16.87
CA LEU A 41 53.29 1.07 15.50
C LEU A 41 54.27 2.20 15.14
N GLY A 42 54.56 3.11 16.08
CA GLY A 42 55.48 4.23 15.87
C GLY A 42 54.85 5.44 15.15
N LEU A 43 53.52 5.48 15.02
CA LEU A 43 52.79 6.58 14.41
C LEU A 43 52.37 7.61 15.45
N ASP A 44 52.13 8.84 15.02
CA ASP A 44 51.68 9.92 15.91
C ASP A 44 50.30 9.56 16.51
N LEU A 45 50.14 9.74 17.82
CA LEU A 45 48.92 9.36 18.57
C LEU A 45 47.67 10.18 18.21
N GLU A 46 47.84 11.28 17.50
CA GLU A 46 46.75 12.16 17.08
C GLU A 46 46.86 12.51 15.59
N SER A 47 45.72 12.52 14.90
CA SER A 47 45.59 13.06 13.55
C SER A 47 44.73 14.31 13.63
N VAL A 48 45.35 15.48 13.47
CA VAL A 48 44.65 16.76 13.47
C VAL A 48 44.38 17.17 12.03
N LYS A 49 43.11 17.09 11.61
CA LYS A 49 42.67 17.63 10.31
C LYS A 49 42.09 19.04 10.52
N VAL A 50 42.81 20.05 10.05
CA VAL A 50 42.37 21.45 10.13
C VAL A 50 41.52 21.78 8.91
N PHE A 51 40.25 22.11 9.13
CA PHE A 51 39.33 22.54 8.07
C PHE A 51 39.44 24.05 7.86
N LYS A 52 39.45 24.50 6.60
CA LYS A 52 39.43 25.93 6.28
C LYS A 52 38.00 26.48 6.42
N ARG A 53 37.87 27.74 6.86
CA ARG A 53 36.58 28.45 6.85
C ARG A 53 36.09 28.57 5.41
N GLY A 54 35.03 27.85 5.05
CA GLY A 54 34.45 27.80 3.69
C GLY A 54 34.77 26.53 2.89
N GLU A 55 35.47 25.55 3.48
CA GLU A 55 35.63 24.22 2.88
C GLU A 55 34.41 23.36 3.25
N ASP A 56 33.67 22.90 2.23
CA ASP A 56 32.51 22.03 2.46
C ASP A 56 32.98 20.66 2.98
N PRO A 57 32.44 20.17 4.10
CA PRO A 57 32.81 18.87 4.62
C PRO A 57 32.37 17.79 3.63
N PHE A 58 33.32 16.95 3.22
CA PHE A 58 33.00 15.77 2.42
C PHE A 58 32.28 14.74 3.31
N VAL A 59 30.97 14.63 3.12
CA VAL A 59 30.13 13.65 3.81
C VAL A 59 30.04 12.39 2.94
N PRO A 60 30.48 11.23 3.43
CA PRO A 60 30.34 9.97 2.70
C PRO A 60 28.88 9.66 2.36
N GLU A 61 28.62 9.08 1.18
CA GLU A 61 27.26 8.82 0.67
C GLU A 61 26.39 8.01 1.64
N HIS A 62 26.95 7.03 2.34
CA HIS A 62 26.21 6.23 3.31
C HIS A 62 25.68 7.05 4.49
N VAL A 63 26.36 8.14 4.86
CA VAL A 63 25.92 9.07 5.90
C VAL A 63 24.80 9.95 5.35
N LEU A 64 24.94 10.47 4.13
CA LEU A 64 23.87 11.22 3.46
C LEU A 64 22.61 10.38 3.30
N PHE A 65 22.74 9.13 2.85
CA PHE A 65 21.62 8.20 2.73
C PHE A 65 20.91 7.99 4.06
N ARG A 66 21.65 7.70 5.14
CA ARG A 66 21.07 7.57 6.49
C ARG A 66 20.38 8.84 6.97
N LEU A 67 20.95 10.01 6.69
CA LEU A 67 20.36 11.29 7.08
C LEU A 67 19.08 11.58 6.30
N LEU A 68 19.05 11.28 5.00
CA LEU A 68 17.85 11.41 4.17
C LEU A 68 16.75 10.44 4.62
N THR A 69 17.06 9.16 4.82
CA THR A 69 16.08 8.17 5.30
C THR A 69 15.54 8.53 6.68
N SER A 70 16.41 8.99 7.59
CA SER A 70 15.98 9.42 8.93
C SER A 70 15.20 10.73 8.90
N ALA A 71 15.49 11.65 7.99
CA ALA A 71 14.68 12.84 7.77
C ALA A 71 13.32 12.50 7.16
N GLU A 72 13.24 11.55 6.22
CA GLU A 72 11.96 11.04 5.69
C GLU A 72 11.14 10.35 6.77
N LEU A 73 11.75 9.49 7.59
CA LEU A 73 11.09 8.85 8.74
C LEU A 73 10.65 9.89 9.78
N ALA A 74 11.48 10.88 10.10
CA ALA A 74 11.16 11.92 11.08
C ALA A 74 10.16 12.96 10.55
N SER A 75 10.12 13.20 9.25
CA SER A 75 9.15 14.07 8.58
C SER A 75 7.83 13.35 8.29
N SER A 76 7.83 12.01 8.28
CA SER A 76 6.61 11.22 8.14
C SER A 76 5.72 11.40 9.37
N LYS A 77 4.78 12.36 9.28
CA LYS A 77 3.47 12.16 9.89
C LYS A 77 2.90 10.89 9.27
N GLY A 78 3.10 9.74 9.93
CA GLY A 78 2.52 8.44 9.60
C GLY A 78 2.46 8.15 8.11
N MET A 79 3.50 7.55 7.54
CA MET A 79 3.40 7.03 6.18
C MET A 79 2.24 6.02 6.17
N GLU A 80 1.15 6.32 5.46
CA GLU A 80 -0.03 5.47 5.39
C GLU A 80 -0.08 4.77 4.02
N ILE A 81 -0.15 3.45 4.01
CA ILE A 81 -0.44 2.67 2.80
C ILE A 81 -1.94 2.63 2.62
N SER A 82 -2.44 3.27 1.57
CA SER A 82 -3.85 3.18 1.16
C SER A 82 -4.05 1.96 0.27
N LEU A 83 -4.71 0.92 0.78
CA LEU A 83 -5.04 -0.28 0.02
C LEU A 83 -6.50 -0.23 -0.48
N PRO A 84 -6.73 -0.27 -1.80
CA PRO A 84 -8.09 -0.24 -2.35
C PRO A 84 -8.77 -1.60 -2.17
N TYR A 85 -10.06 -1.57 -1.85
CA TYR A 85 -10.92 -2.74 -1.81
C TYR A 85 -12.32 -2.40 -2.32
N LEU A 86 -13.00 -3.40 -2.88
CA LEU A 86 -14.37 -3.25 -3.36
C LEU A 86 -15.35 -3.66 -2.27
N LYS A 87 -16.31 -2.77 -2.01
CA LYS A 87 -17.38 -2.97 -1.04
C LYS A 87 -18.74 -2.98 -1.73
N PRO A 88 -19.58 -4.01 -1.50
CA PRO A 88 -20.95 -3.99 -2.00
C PRO A 88 -21.81 -2.86 -1.41
N MET A 89 -22.61 -2.23 -2.26
CA MET A 89 -23.58 -1.18 -1.87
C MET A 89 -24.96 -1.74 -1.51
N PHE A 90 -24.99 -2.90 -0.84
CA PHE A 90 -26.21 -3.46 -0.27
C PHE A 90 -25.92 -3.89 1.17
N SER A 91 -26.88 -3.65 2.07
CA SER A 91 -26.73 -3.91 3.50
C SER A 91 -26.77 -5.40 3.84
N VAL A 92 -27.51 -6.18 3.06
CA VAL A 92 -27.70 -7.62 3.23
C VAL A 92 -27.42 -8.30 1.89
N GLN A 93 -26.77 -9.47 1.92
CA GLN A 93 -26.53 -10.26 0.71
C GLN A 93 -27.88 -10.69 0.12
N PRO A 94 -28.07 -10.62 -1.22
CA PRO A 94 -29.37 -10.91 -1.83
C PRO A 94 -29.97 -12.28 -1.50
N GLY A 95 -29.14 -13.31 -1.29
CA GLY A 95 -29.53 -14.65 -0.88
C GLY A 95 -29.99 -14.78 0.58
N ASP A 96 -29.60 -13.83 1.43
CA ASP A 96 -29.96 -13.80 2.85
C ASP A 96 -31.28 -13.01 3.09
N CYS A 97 -31.85 -12.40 2.03
CA CYS A 97 -33.14 -11.70 2.09
C CYS A 97 -34.30 -12.69 2.22
N SER A 98 -35.30 -12.36 3.02
CA SER A 98 -36.49 -13.22 3.25
C SER A 98 -37.29 -13.51 1.98
N ASN A 99 -37.29 -12.58 1.02
CA ASN A 99 -38.00 -12.72 -0.26
C ASN A 99 -37.16 -13.37 -1.38
N PHE A 100 -35.98 -13.93 -1.06
CA PHE A 100 -35.07 -14.47 -2.08
C PHE A 100 -35.72 -15.60 -2.90
N THR A 101 -36.38 -16.56 -2.25
CA THR A 101 -37.02 -17.69 -2.94
C THR A 101 -38.17 -17.25 -3.84
N GLU A 102 -38.96 -16.25 -3.41
CA GLU A 102 -40.04 -15.68 -4.21
C GLU A 102 -39.50 -14.96 -5.43
N ARG A 103 -38.47 -14.11 -5.24
CA ARG A 103 -37.77 -13.46 -6.36
C ARG A 103 -37.22 -14.47 -7.35
N LEU A 104 -36.55 -15.52 -6.87
CA LEU A 104 -35.97 -16.55 -7.73
C LEU A 104 -37.06 -17.27 -8.54
N ARG A 105 -38.21 -17.56 -7.93
CA ARG A 105 -39.37 -18.14 -8.64
C ARG A 105 -39.96 -17.21 -9.69
N CYS A 106 -40.03 -15.90 -9.42
CA CYS A 106 -40.61 -14.94 -10.36
C CYS A 106 -39.64 -14.59 -11.50
N GLN A 107 -38.37 -14.37 -11.19
CA GLN A 107 -37.35 -13.84 -12.10
C GLN A 107 -36.54 -14.95 -12.78
N GLN A 108 -36.64 -16.22 -12.34
CA GLN A 108 -35.87 -17.38 -12.79
C GLN A 108 -34.35 -17.33 -12.54
N VAL A 109 -33.81 -16.16 -12.23
CA VAL A 109 -32.40 -15.92 -11.92
C VAL A 109 -32.32 -14.92 -10.79
N CYS A 110 -31.47 -15.19 -9.81
CA CYS A 110 -31.14 -14.25 -8.74
C CYS A 110 -29.66 -14.36 -8.36
N LEU A 111 -29.04 -13.21 -8.10
CA LEU A 111 -27.79 -13.17 -7.35
C LEU A 111 -28.03 -13.70 -5.94
N GLU A 112 -27.21 -14.63 -5.47
CA GLU A 112 -27.24 -15.14 -4.08
C GLU A 112 -26.22 -14.40 -3.22
N ARG A 113 -24.98 -14.31 -3.69
CA ARG A 113 -23.88 -13.73 -2.90
C ARG A 113 -22.82 -13.10 -3.78
N VAL A 114 -22.19 -12.05 -3.26
CA VAL A 114 -20.98 -11.45 -3.82
C VAL A 114 -19.87 -11.48 -2.80
N LEU A 115 -18.70 -11.91 -3.23
CA LEU A 115 -17.49 -11.97 -2.45
C LEU A 115 -16.44 -11.09 -3.14
N CYS A 116 -15.86 -10.15 -2.40
CA CYS A 116 -14.81 -9.26 -2.90
C CYS A 116 -13.50 -9.63 -2.19
N TYR A 117 -12.48 -10.01 -2.96
CA TYR A 117 -11.15 -10.36 -2.46
C TYR A 117 -10.07 -9.65 -3.29
N GLU A 118 -8.81 -9.67 -2.85
CA GLU A 118 -7.69 -9.02 -3.54
C GLU A 118 -7.57 -9.32 -5.05
N PRO A 119 -7.75 -10.57 -5.55
CA PRO A 119 -7.63 -10.83 -6.99
C PRO A 119 -8.92 -10.55 -7.80
N GLY A 120 -10.02 -10.16 -7.17
CA GLY A 120 -11.25 -9.82 -7.90
C GLY A 120 -12.56 -10.12 -7.18
N ILE A 121 -13.64 -10.10 -7.95
CA ILE A 121 -15.01 -10.28 -7.46
C ILE A 121 -15.53 -11.64 -7.91
N ILE A 122 -16.07 -12.39 -6.96
CA ILE A 122 -16.77 -13.64 -7.21
C ILE A 122 -18.24 -13.45 -6.90
N GLY A 123 -19.11 -13.76 -7.86
CA GLY A 123 -20.54 -13.83 -7.62
C GLY A 123 -21.05 -15.25 -7.68
N ILE A 124 -22.04 -15.53 -6.83
CA ILE A 124 -22.79 -16.79 -6.79
C ILE A 124 -24.22 -16.47 -7.22
N VAL A 125 -24.70 -17.19 -8.23
CA VAL A 125 -26.01 -16.99 -8.85
C VAL A 125 -26.82 -18.26 -8.71
N GLN A 126 -28.09 -18.13 -8.36
CA GLN A 126 -29.07 -19.20 -8.44
C GLN A 126 -29.94 -19.01 -9.67
N VAL A 127 -30.16 -20.08 -10.42
CA VAL A 127 -31.12 -20.10 -11.54
C VAL A 127 -32.10 -21.25 -11.36
N VAL A 128 -33.34 -21.06 -11.77
CA VAL A 128 -34.34 -22.13 -11.81
C VAL A 128 -33.98 -23.11 -12.92
N ASN A 129 -33.95 -24.40 -12.60
CA ASN A 129 -33.59 -25.45 -13.54
C ASN A 129 -34.76 -25.77 -14.49
N LEU A 130 -34.85 -25.02 -15.60
CA LEU A 130 -35.90 -25.17 -16.61
C LEU A 130 -35.53 -26.16 -17.74
N ALA A 131 -34.25 -26.24 -18.10
CA ALA A 131 -33.71 -27.19 -19.09
C ALA A 131 -32.23 -27.46 -18.84
N PHE A 132 -31.67 -28.51 -19.43
CA PHE A 132 -30.25 -28.85 -19.26
C PHE A 132 -29.31 -27.75 -19.78
N GLU A 133 -29.54 -27.28 -21.01
CA GLU A 133 -28.73 -26.23 -21.63
C GLU A 133 -29.09 -24.85 -21.06
N LYS A 134 -28.13 -24.27 -20.35
CA LYS A 134 -28.25 -22.99 -19.65
C LYS A 134 -27.05 -22.13 -19.97
N GLU A 135 -27.29 -20.89 -20.35
CA GLU A 135 -26.24 -19.88 -20.45
C GLU A 135 -26.49 -18.79 -19.42
N VAL A 136 -25.58 -18.65 -18.47
CA VAL A 136 -25.60 -17.55 -17.50
C VAL A 136 -24.44 -16.63 -17.79
N SER A 137 -24.72 -15.35 -17.98
CA SER A 137 -23.74 -14.31 -18.21
C SER A 137 -23.97 -13.11 -17.30
N VAL A 138 -22.91 -12.37 -17.04
CA VAL A 138 -22.94 -11.16 -16.23
C VAL A 138 -22.45 -10.01 -17.08
N ARG A 139 -23.29 -9.01 -17.23
CA ARG A 139 -22.94 -7.76 -17.90
C ARG A 139 -22.58 -6.73 -16.85
N TYR A 140 -21.43 -6.09 -17.01
CA TYR A 140 -20.88 -5.18 -16.01
C TYR A 140 -20.24 -3.94 -16.64
N SER A 141 -20.14 -2.86 -15.87
CA SER A 141 -19.60 -1.58 -16.30
C SER A 141 -18.93 -0.84 -15.15
N PHE A 142 -17.79 -0.22 -15.43
CA PHE A 142 -17.11 0.73 -14.53
C PHE A 142 -17.38 2.20 -14.88
N THR A 143 -18.20 2.46 -15.90
CA THR A 143 -18.36 3.79 -16.53
C THR A 143 -19.82 4.24 -16.61
N ASN A 144 -20.63 3.81 -15.65
CA ASN A 144 -22.08 4.08 -15.63
C ASN A 144 -22.74 3.70 -16.97
N TRP A 145 -22.48 2.49 -17.45
CA TRP A 145 -23.03 1.89 -18.68
C TRP A 145 -22.64 2.56 -20.00
N LYS A 146 -21.70 3.52 -20.02
CA LYS A 146 -21.13 4.06 -21.28
C LYS A 146 -20.32 3.00 -22.05
N SER A 147 -19.58 2.18 -21.31
CA SER A 147 -18.91 0.98 -21.81
C SER A 147 -19.29 -0.19 -20.92
N CYS A 148 -19.62 -1.33 -21.53
CA CYS A 148 -19.97 -2.55 -20.81
C CYS A 148 -19.18 -3.74 -21.34
N SER A 149 -18.86 -4.65 -20.42
CA SER A 149 -18.22 -5.93 -20.70
C SER A 149 -19.14 -7.06 -20.23
N GLU A 150 -18.91 -8.26 -20.73
CA GLU A 150 -19.70 -9.43 -20.39
C GLU A 150 -18.78 -10.61 -20.04
N THR A 151 -19.11 -11.32 -18.96
CA THR A 151 -18.40 -12.53 -18.53
C THR A 151 -19.39 -13.68 -18.37
N LYS A 152 -19.01 -14.87 -18.81
CA LYS A 152 -19.83 -16.08 -18.61
C LYS A 152 -19.65 -16.62 -17.19
N ALA A 153 -20.75 -17.10 -16.61
CA ALA A 153 -20.72 -17.88 -15.38
C ALA A 153 -20.63 -19.38 -15.71
N TYR A 154 -20.03 -20.14 -14.81
CA TYR A 154 -19.90 -21.60 -14.93
C TYR A 154 -20.77 -22.28 -13.88
N TRP A 155 -21.33 -23.44 -14.25
CA TRP A 155 -22.13 -24.25 -13.35
C TRP A 155 -21.26 -24.87 -12.25
N VAL A 156 -21.82 -25.02 -11.06
CA VAL A 156 -21.12 -25.53 -9.87
C VAL A 156 -21.84 -26.71 -9.26
N ALA A 157 -23.14 -26.57 -9.02
CA ALA A 157 -23.92 -27.57 -8.30
C ALA A 157 -25.40 -27.38 -8.58
N SER A 158 -26.18 -28.44 -8.39
CA SER A 158 -27.63 -28.37 -8.32
C SER A 158 -28.08 -28.39 -6.86
N LYS A 159 -29.07 -27.56 -6.52
CA LYS A 159 -29.69 -27.46 -5.20
C LYS A 159 -31.19 -27.73 -5.34
N SER A 160 -31.70 -28.64 -4.52
CA SER A 160 -33.13 -28.77 -4.31
C SER A 160 -33.50 -28.01 -3.04
N ILE A 161 -34.35 -26.99 -3.17
CA ILE A 161 -34.90 -26.28 -2.01
C ILE A 161 -36.12 -27.09 -1.55
N SER A 162 -36.21 -27.44 -0.27
CA SER A 162 -37.38 -28.14 0.27
C SER A 162 -38.64 -27.31 0.01
N ASN A 163 -39.61 -27.88 -0.70
CA ASN A 163 -40.82 -27.21 -1.21
C ASN A 163 -40.56 -26.05 -2.21
N GLY A 164 -39.40 -26.03 -2.87
CA GLY A 164 -39.00 -25.04 -3.87
C GLY A 164 -38.71 -25.66 -5.25
N PRO A 165 -38.54 -24.81 -6.29
CA PRO A 165 -38.07 -25.30 -7.57
C PRO A 165 -36.66 -25.88 -7.45
N CYS A 166 -36.34 -26.90 -8.26
CA CYS A 166 -34.95 -27.31 -8.46
C CYS A 166 -34.17 -26.14 -9.05
N CYS A 167 -33.04 -25.80 -8.43
CA CYS A 167 -32.21 -24.67 -8.82
C CYS A 167 -30.79 -25.13 -9.11
N ASP A 168 -30.11 -24.44 -10.02
CA ASP A 168 -28.70 -24.63 -10.26
C ASP A 168 -27.91 -23.41 -9.77
N THR A 169 -26.74 -23.70 -9.21
CA THR A 169 -25.78 -22.70 -8.73
C THR A 169 -24.74 -22.46 -9.80
N PHE A 170 -24.59 -21.21 -10.20
CA PHE A 170 -23.56 -20.73 -11.11
C PHE A 170 -22.60 -19.80 -10.38
N ARG A 171 -21.35 -19.75 -10.82
CA ARG A 171 -20.33 -18.82 -10.33
C ARG A 171 -19.74 -18.02 -11.46
N PHE A 172 -19.46 -16.75 -11.22
CA PHE A 172 -18.75 -15.89 -12.15
C PHE A 172 -17.61 -15.18 -11.44
N HIS A 173 -16.61 -14.79 -12.23
CA HIS A 173 -15.49 -13.96 -11.79
C HIS A 173 -15.48 -12.68 -12.61
N LEU A 174 -15.48 -11.53 -11.96
CA LEU A 174 -15.29 -10.26 -12.67
C LEU A 174 -13.82 -9.85 -12.53
N PRO A 175 -13.09 -9.71 -13.65
CA PRO A 175 -11.74 -9.16 -13.60
C PRO A 175 -11.83 -7.69 -13.17
N VAL A 176 -11.00 -7.32 -12.21
CA VAL A 176 -10.91 -5.94 -11.72
C VAL A 176 -9.52 -5.41 -12.05
N PRO A 177 -9.37 -4.64 -13.14
CA PRO A 177 -8.07 -4.08 -13.47
C PRO A 177 -7.61 -3.09 -12.39
N PRO A 178 -6.35 -3.19 -11.91
CA PRO A 178 -5.86 -2.34 -10.81
C PRO A 178 -5.97 -0.84 -11.10
N TYR A 179 -5.84 -0.43 -12.36
CA TYR A 179 -5.93 0.97 -12.78
C TYR A 179 -7.35 1.56 -12.68
N ILE A 180 -8.38 0.75 -12.45
CA ILE A 180 -9.76 1.23 -12.24
C ILE A 180 -10.08 1.42 -10.75
N LEU A 181 -9.25 0.86 -9.86
CA LEU A 181 -9.44 0.89 -8.41
C LEU A 181 -9.00 2.22 -7.79
N HIS A 182 -9.68 3.31 -8.17
CA HIS A 182 -9.57 4.60 -7.50
C HIS A 182 -10.67 4.76 -6.45
N PRO A 183 -10.40 5.40 -5.30
CA PRO A 183 -11.45 5.69 -4.31
C PRO A 183 -12.66 6.37 -4.96
N GLY A 184 -13.85 5.81 -4.72
CA GLY A 184 -15.10 6.31 -5.31
C GLY A 184 -15.47 5.72 -6.68
N ALA A 185 -14.61 4.91 -7.30
CA ALA A 185 -14.98 4.16 -8.49
C ALA A 185 -16.16 3.21 -8.20
N VAL A 186 -17.10 3.12 -9.14
CA VAL A 186 -18.29 2.26 -9.02
C VAL A 186 -18.32 1.25 -10.14
N LEU A 187 -18.44 -0.01 -9.76
CA LEU A 187 -18.76 -1.11 -10.66
C LEU A 187 -20.24 -1.42 -10.53
N GLU A 188 -20.94 -1.44 -11.66
CA GLU A 188 -22.32 -1.89 -11.76
C GLU A 188 -22.40 -3.18 -12.58
N PHE A 189 -23.28 -4.11 -12.18
CA PHE A 189 -23.51 -5.32 -12.96
C PHE A 189 -24.96 -5.83 -12.85
N ALA A 190 -25.35 -6.61 -13.85
CA ALA A 190 -26.62 -7.32 -13.94
C ALA A 190 -26.39 -8.73 -14.51
N ILE A 191 -27.26 -9.67 -14.16
CA ILE A 191 -27.13 -11.07 -14.55
C ILE A 191 -28.17 -11.39 -15.61
N CYS A 192 -27.74 -12.11 -16.63
CA CYS A 192 -28.56 -12.63 -17.71
C CYS A 192 -28.56 -14.16 -17.66
N TYR A 193 -29.75 -14.76 -17.66
CA TYR A 193 -29.94 -16.19 -17.78
C TYR A 193 -30.71 -16.49 -19.07
N LYS A 194 -30.10 -17.26 -19.98
CA LYS A 194 -30.74 -17.74 -21.21
C LYS A 194 -30.97 -19.24 -21.14
N VAL A 195 -32.17 -19.65 -21.47
CA VAL A 195 -32.60 -21.06 -21.47
C VAL A 195 -33.79 -21.23 -22.41
N MET A 196 -33.78 -22.29 -23.22
CA MET A 196 -34.85 -22.58 -24.20
C MET A 196 -35.22 -21.38 -25.10
N GLY A 197 -34.24 -20.57 -25.49
CA GLY A 197 -34.48 -19.36 -26.30
C GLY A 197 -35.13 -18.18 -25.56
N MET A 198 -35.44 -18.33 -24.27
CA MET A 198 -35.91 -17.25 -23.40
C MET A 198 -34.73 -16.58 -22.69
N GLN A 199 -34.91 -15.32 -22.29
CA GLN A 199 -33.91 -14.56 -21.54
C GLN A 199 -34.54 -13.93 -20.30
N PHE A 200 -33.91 -14.15 -19.16
CA PHE A 200 -34.29 -13.62 -17.86
C PHE A 200 -33.17 -12.74 -17.32
N TRP A 201 -33.53 -11.66 -16.65
CA TRP A 201 -32.58 -10.69 -16.12
C TRP A 201 -32.77 -10.48 -14.63
N ASP A 202 -31.67 -10.49 -13.90
CA ASP A 202 -31.61 -9.94 -12.55
C ASP A 202 -30.77 -8.67 -12.56
N ASN A 203 -31.47 -7.53 -12.60
CA ASN A 203 -30.91 -6.19 -12.54
C ASN A 203 -31.25 -5.49 -11.22
N ASN A 204 -31.52 -6.27 -10.15
CA ASN A 204 -31.86 -5.73 -8.83
C ASN A 204 -33.05 -4.73 -8.88
N GLY A 205 -34.10 -5.06 -9.64
CA GLY A 205 -35.28 -4.20 -9.79
C GLY A 205 -34.99 -2.87 -10.51
N GLY A 206 -34.03 -2.87 -11.43
CA GLY A 206 -33.62 -1.70 -12.22
C GLY A 206 -32.52 -0.84 -11.59
N GLN A 207 -32.09 -1.14 -10.36
CA GLN A 207 -31.00 -0.40 -9.69
C GLN A 207 -29.61 -0.96 -10.00
N ASN A 208 -29.54 -2.15 -10.59
CA ASN A 208 -28.35 -2.98 -10.75
C ASN A 208 -27.66 -3.31 -9.41
N TYR A 209 -26.68 -4.21 -9.47
CA TYR A 209 -25.81 -4.48 -8.34
C TYR A 209 -24.61 -3.57 -8.41
N LYS A 210 -24.31 -2.84 -7.32
CA LYS A 210 -23.22 -1.85 -7.28
C LYS A 210 -22.17 -2.22 -6.24
N LEU A 211 -20.91 -2.08 -6.62
CA LEU A 211 -19.75 -2.19 -5.75
C LEU A 211 -18.95 -0.87 -5.81
N THR A 212 -18.59 -0.31 -4.66
CA THR A 212 -17.76 0.90 -4.58
C THR A 212 -16.35 0.57 -4.16
N CYS A 213 -15.37 1.19 -4.82
CA CYS A 213 -13.98 1.14 -4.38
C CYS A 213 -13.77 2.07 -3.20
N GLN A 214 -13.32 1.51 -2.08
CA GLN A 214 -12.94 2.21 -0.86
C GLN A 214 -11.46 1.95 -0.61
N SER A 215 -10.80 2.80 0.18
CA SER A 215 -9.44 2.56 0.66
C SER A 215 -9.44 2.42 2.17
N TYR A 216 -8.60 1.51 2.68
CA TYR A 216 -8.21 1.51 4.08
C TYR A 216 -6.76 1.97 4.18
N ASN A 217 -6.50 2.87 5.13
CA ASN A 217 -5.17 3.37 5.40
C ASN A 217 -4.54 2.48 6.48
N LEU A 218 -3.41 1.88 6.15
CA LEU A 218 -2.57 1.17 7.09
C LEU A 218 -1.40 2.07 7.48
N PRO A 219 -1.20 2.37 8.78
CA PRO A 219 0.02 3.03 9.22
C PRO A 219 1.21 2.10 8.97
N VAL A 220 2.25 2.61 8.30
CA VAL A 220 3.53 1.92 8.16
C VAL A 220 4.24 2.00 9.52
N PRO A 221 4.70 0.86 10.08
CA PRO A 221 5.45 0.82 11.33
C PRO A 221 6.77 1.62 11.28
#